data_AF-A0A9P3MPE6-F1
#
_entry.id   AF-A0A9P3MPE6-F1
#
_cell.length_a   1.000
_cell.length_b   1.000
_cell.length_c   1.000
_cell.angle_alpha   90.00
_cell.angle_beta   90.00
_cell.angle_gamma   90.00
#
_symmetry.space_group_name_H-M   'P 1'
#
loop_
_entity.id
_entity.type
_entity.pdbx_description
1 polymer ?
#
loop_
_entity_poly.entity_id
_entity_poly.type
_entity_poly.pdbx_seq_one_letter_code
_entity_poly.pdbx_strand_id
1 'polypeptide(L)'
;MAAVCAARSPKSSDASPARPSASAAFRLLSAPVAAVPLLLAFVEAELPGAMDTVTALSDFHITEPAFKAFYMIFTCVFCWGALVFGSMNDEYYESDEYRNAGGNGTQFWIYQRVEEEEEGAREELWRDELRREIEEKVTEVKGLKGAVKEEELV
;
A
#
# COMPACT_ATOMS: atom_id res chain seq x y z
N MET A 1 19.76 -36.50 8.33
CA MET A 1 18.75 -36.75 7.29
C MET A 1 17.38 -36.60 7.94
N ALA A 2 16.52 -35.84 7.26
CA ALA A 2 15.10 -35.59 7.45
C ALA A 2 14.26 -36.70 8.11
N ALA A 3 13.07 -36.48 8.68
CA ALA A 3 12.33 -35.31 9.11
C ALA A 3 10.97 -35.84 9.64
N VAL A 4 10.23 -34.94 10.28
CA VAL A 4 8.76 -34.89 10.30
C VAL A 4 8.04 -35.84 11.27
N CYS A 5 7.85 -35.30 12.48
CA CYS A 5 6.62 -35.47 13.24
C CYS A 5 5.48 -34.69 12.55
N ALA A 6 4.36 -35.33 12.26
CA ALA A 6 3.08 -34.65 12.09
C ALA A 6 1.97 -35.48 12.72
N ALA A 7 1.42 -34.93 13.79
CA ALA A 7 0.39 -35.53 14.61
C ALA A 7 -0.99 -35.42 13.96
N ARG A 8 -1.65 -36.58 13.98
CA ARG A 8 -3.07 -36.93 13.86
C ARG A 8 -4.12 -35.94 14.38
N SER A 9 -5.25 -35.83 13.65
CA SER A 9 -6.68 -35.91 14.09
C SER A 9 -7.61 -35.03 13.20
N PRO A 10 -8.97 -35.15 13.12
CA PRO A 10 -9.94 -36.21 13.51
C PRO A 10 -10.95 -36.61 12.39
N LYS A 11 -11.83 -37.58 12.73
CA LYS A 11 -13.10 -37.95 12.05
C LYS A 11 -14.28 -37.04 12.44
N SER A 12 -15.28 -37.07 11.56
CA SER A 12 -16.59 -36.38 11.46
C SER A 12 -17.59 -36.53 12.61
N SER A 13 -18.47 -35.53 12.79
CA SER A 13 -19.93 -35.73 12.97
C SER A 13 -20.73 -34.42 12.77
N ASP A 14 -21.64 -34.47 11.80
CA ASP A 14 -22.94 -33.80 11.58
C ASP A 14 -23.34 -32.57 12.42
N ALA A 15 -23.52 -31.45 11.70
CA ALA A 15 -24.55 -30.46 11.97
C ALA A 15 -24.96 -29.79 10.64
N SER A 16 -26.15 -30.11 10.16
CA SER A 16 -26.79 -29.52 8.97
C SER A 16 -27.22 -28.07 9.25
N PRO A 17 -26.78 -27.05 8.48
CA PRO A 17 -27.47 -25.78 8.44
C PRO A 17 -28.47 -25.75 7.28
N ALA A 18 -29.71 -25.39 7.60
CA ALA A 18 -30.78 -25.16 6.65
C ALA A 18 -30.37 -24.16 5.56
N ARG A 19 -30.76 -24.41 4.31
CA ARG A 19 -30.67 -23.44 3.20
C ARG A 19 -31.59 -22.25 3.50
N PRO A 20 -31.08 -21.01 3.64
CA PRO A 20 -31.90 -19.86 3.31
C PRO A 20 -32.04 -19.79 1.79
N SER A 21 -33.31 -19.68 1.38
CA SER A 21 -33.79 -19.48 0.02
C SER A 21 -32.93 -18.49 -0.77
N ALA A 22 -32.43 -18.95 -1.92
CA ALA A 22 -31.85 -18.13 -2.95
C ALA A 22 -32.93 -17.18 -3.52
N SER A 23 -33.12 -16.02 -2.91
CA SER A 23 -33.94 -14.94 -3.46
C SER A 23 -33.62 -13.60 -2.79
N ALA A 24 -32.35 -13.19 -2.84
CA ALA A 24 -31.98 -11.79 -2.65
C ALA A 24 -30.69 -11.51 -3.43
N ALA A 25 -30.66 -11.98 -4.67
CA ALA A 25 -29.64 -11.60 -5.63
C ALA A 25 -29.81 -10.10 -5.93
N PHE A 26 -28.86 -9.31 -5.43
CA PHE A 26 -28.17 -8.31 -6.24
C PHE A 26 -29.09 -7.39 -7.07
N ARG A 27 -29.92 -6.59 -6.39
CA ARG A 27 -30.67 -5.48 -7.02
C ARG A 27 -30.17 -4.10 -6.55
N LEU A 28 -28.86 -3.91 -6.47
CA LEU A 28 -28.28 -2.59 -6.14
C LEU A 28 -27.23 -2.09 -7.16
N LEU A 29 -27.12 -2.73 -8.32
CA LEU A 29 -26.21 -2.30 -9.39
C LEU A 29 -26.95 -2.22 -10.73
N SER A 30 -27.86 -1.25 -10.85
CA SER A 30 -28.35 -0.80 -12.17
C SER A 30 -28.78 0.67 -12.20
N ALA A 31 -28.59 1.42 -11.11
CA ALA A 31 -29.06 2.79 -11.00
C ALA A 31 -28.33 3.84 -11.87
N PRO A 32 -27.07 3.70 -12.35
CA PRO A 32 -26.47 4.79 -13.12
C PRO A 32 -26.92 4.80 -14.59
N VAL A 33 -27.44 3.68 -15.13
CA VAL A 33 -27.85 3.60 -16.54
C VAL A 33 -29.22 4.24 -16.79
N ALA A 34 -30.11 4.19 -15.80
CA ALA A 34 -31.43 4.84 -15.89
C ALA A 34 -31.39 6.36 -15.65
N ALA A 35 -30.29 6.89 -15.10
CA ALA A 35 -30.13 8.33 -14.88
C ALA A 35 -29.77 9.10 -16.16
N VAL A 36 -29.09 8.45 -17.11
CA VAL A 36 -28.69 9.04 -18.39
C VAL A 36 -29.88 9.52 -19.25
N PRO A 37 -30.93 8.71 -19.49
CA PRO A 37 -32.08 9.17 -20.28
C PRO A 37 -32.91 10.24 -19.53
N LEU A 38 -32.91 10.22 -18.20
CA LEU A 38 -33.64 11.20 -17.39
C LEU A 38 -32.95 12.57 -17.47
N LEU A 39 -31.61 12.61 -17.40
CA LEU A 39 -30.84 13.84 -17.59
C LEU A 39 -30.97 14.38 -19.03
N LEU A 40 -30.98 13.51 -20.04
CA LEU A 40 -31.20 13.90 -21.43
C LEU A 40 -32.61 14.48 -21.66
N ALA A 41 -33.63 13.89 -21.04
CA ALA A 41 -35.00 14.38 -21.10
C ALA A 41 -35.18 15.74 -20.39
N PHE A 42 -34.45 16.00 -19.30
CA PHE A 42 -34.41 17.32 -18.67
C PHE A 42 -33.77 18.37 -19.60
N VAL A 43 -32.70 18.02 -20.32
CA VAL A 43 -32.06 18.91 -21.29
C VAL A 43 -32.97 19.22 -22.49
N GLU A 44 -33.74 18.24 -23.00
CA GLU A 44 -34.71 18.46 -24.07
C GLU A 44 -35.93 19.28 -23.61
N ALA A 45 -36.41 19.07 -22.38
CA ALA A 45 -37.58 19.76 -21.85
C ALA A 45 -37.36 21.26 -21.58
N GLU A 46 -36.11 21.69 -21.38
CA GLU A 46 -35.76 23.09 -21.09
C GLU A 46 -35.48 23.92 -22.36
N LEU A 47 -35.59 23.31 -23.56
CA LEU A 47 -35.26 23.92 -24.86
C LEU A 47 -36.38 23.92 -25.94
N PRO A 48 -37.69 24.01 -25.65
CA PRO A 48 -38.69 24.25 -26.69
C PRO A 48 -38.67 25.73 -27.11
N GLY A 49 -37.74 26.14 -27.97
CA GLY A 49 -37.80 27.44 -28.65
C GLY A 49 -36.50 28.20 -28.94
N ALA A 50 -35.30 27.65 -28.68
CA ALA A 50 -34.04 28.38 -28.91
C ALA A 50 -33.56 28.38 -30.37
N MET A 51 -34.48 28.40 -31.34
CA MET A 51 -34.17 28.58 -32.76
C MET A 51 -34.53 29.99 -33.18
N ASP A 52 -33.85 31.01 -32.63
CA ASP A 52 -33.84 32.32 -33.27
C ASP A 52 -32.53 33.07 -33.02
N THR A 53 -31.86 33.37 -34.14
CA THR A 53 -30.74 34.32 -34.33
C THR A 53 -29.37 33.96 -33.76
N VAL A 54 -28.64 33.08 -34.48
CA VAL A 54 -27.18 33.03 -34.42
C VAL A 54 -26.63 34.20 -35.24
N THR A 55 -26.31 35.30 -34.57
CA THR A 55 -25.46 36.37 -35.12
C THR A 55 -24.21 36.49 -34.26
N ALA A 56 -23.04 36.31 -34.90
CA ALA A 56 -21.66 36.30 -34.38
C ALA A 56 -21.22 35.01 -33.65
N LEU A 57 -20.59 34.12 -34.44
CA LEU A 57 -19.77 32.99 -33.97
C LEU A 57 -18.47 33.49 -33.32
N SER A 58 -18.50 33.80 -32.03
CA SER A 58 -17.26 33.88 -31.22
C SER A 58 -17.45 33.62 -29.73
N ASP A 59 -18.69 33.55 -29.23
CA ASP A 59 -18.92 33.36 -27.81
C ASP A 59 -19.41 31.92 -27.51
N PHE A 60 -18.52 31.13 -26.90
CA PHE A 60 -18.87 29.84 -26.30
C PHE A 60 -19.71 30.07 -25.01
N HIS A 61 -20.89 30.66 -25.13
CA HIS A 61 -21.83 30.78 -24.02
C HIS A 61 -22.58 29.47 -23.83
N ILE A 62 -22.01 28.57 -23.03
CA ILE A 62 -22.74 27.43 -22.46
C ILE A 62 -23.79 28.01 -21.51
N THR A 63 -25.05 27.57 -21.63
CA THR A 63 -26.12 28.01 -20.72
C THR A 63 -25.80 27.59 -19.28
N GLU A 64 -26.10 28.46 -18.31
CA GLU A 64 -25.88 28.21 -16.89
C GLU A 64 -26.44 26.86 -16.38
N PRO A 65 -27.65 26.40 -16.77
CA PRO A 65 -28.13 25.07 -16.38
C PRO A 65 -27.29 23.93 -16.97
N ALA A 66 -26.82 24.06 -18.21
CA ALA A 66 -25.99 23.05 -18.86
C ALA A 66 -24.60 22.94 -18.21
N PHE A 67 -24.00 24.08 -17.86
CA PHE A 67 -22.74 24.12 -17.12
C PHE A 67 -22.89 23.45 -15.75
N LYS A 68 -23.93 23.80 -14.99
CA LYS A 68 -24.21 23.18 -13.69
C LYS A 68 -24.40 21.67 -13.79
N ALA A 69 -25.15 21.20 -14.79
CA ALA A 69 -25.34 19.77 -15.01
C ALA A 69 -24.00 19.05 -15.32
N PHE A 70 -23.15 19.66 -16.15
CA PHE A 70 -21.82 19.14 -16.44
C PHE A 70 -20.96 18.99 -15.18
N TYR A 71 -20.85 20.02 -14.34
CA TYR A 71 -20.06 19.95 -13.11
C TYR A 71 -20.62 18.97 -12.09
N MET A 72 -21.95 18.85 -12.00
CA MET A 72 -22.59 17.86 -11.12
C MET A 72 -22.22 16.43 -11.55
N ILE A 73 -22.35 16.11 -12.85
CA ILE A 73 -22.00 14.79 -13.38
C ILE A 73 -20.49 14.54 -13.25
N PHE A 74 -19.68 15.52 -13.63
CA PHE A 74 -18.22 15.45 -13.51
C PHE A 74 -17.78 15.18 -12.08
N THR A 75 -18.34 15.89 -11.09
CA THR A 75 -18.00 15.70 -9.68
C THR A 75 -18.45 14.32 -9.19
N CYS A 76 -19.63 13.85 -9.58
CA CYS A 76 -20.10 12.51 -9.22
C CYS A 76 -19.18 11.41 -9.81
N VAL A 77 -18.78 11.53 -11.07
CA VAL A 77 -17.86 10.59 -11.72
C VAL A 77 -16.46 10.67 -11.12
N PHE A 78 -15.98 11.87 -10.79
CA PHE A 78 -14.67 12.07 -10.17
C PHE A 78 -14.62 11.47 -8.76
N CYS A 79 -15.62 11.74 -7.92
CA CYS A 79 -15.71 11.15 -6.58
C CYS A 79 -15.88 9.62 -6.64
N TRP A 80 -16.70 9.11 -7.56
CA TRP A 80 -16.82 7.66 -7.79
C TRP A 80 -15.49 7.07 -8.25
N GLY A 81 -14.80 7.72 -9.19
CA GLY A 81 -13.49 7.30 -9.69
C GLY A 81 -12.44 7.27 -8.58
N ALA A 82 -12.38 8.31 -7.74
CA ALA A 82 -11.47 8.34 -6.59
C ALA A 82 -11.72 7.19 -5.60
N LEU A 83 -12.98 6.82 -5.37
CA LEU A 83 -13.32 5.68 -4.51
C LEU A 83 -12.95 4.35 -5.17
N VAL A 84 -13.24 4.18 -6.46
CA VAL A 84 -12.92 2.93 -7.17
C VAL A 84 -11.42 2.75 -7.31
N PHE A 85 -10.70 3.73 -7.88
CA PHE A 85 -9.25 3.66 -8.06
C PHE A 85 -8.51 3.65 -6.73
N GLY A 86 -9.00 4.36 -5.71
CA GLY A 86 -8.43 4.30 -4.36
C GLY A 86 -8.64 2.96 -3.66
N SER A 87 -9.63 2.15 -4.08
CA SER A 87 -9.87 0.80 -3.55
C SER A 87 -9.19 -0.31 -4.36
N MET A 88 -8.60 0.01 -5.51
CA MET A 88 -7.84 -0.96 -6.30
C MET A 88 -6.47 -1.20 -5.64
N ASN A 89 -6.02 -2.45 -5.67
CA ASN A 89 -4.69 -2.80 -5.18
C ASN A 89 -3.63 -2.14 -6.07
N ASP A 90 -2.75 -1.33 -5.47
CA ASP A 90 -1.57 -0.78 -6.13
C ASP A 90 -0.40 -1.76 -5.97
N GLU A 91 0.19 -2.20 -7.07
CA GLU A 91 1.30 -3.17 -7.11
C GLU A 91 2.51 -2.68 -6.29
N TYR A 92 2.76 -1.37 -6.24
CA TYR A 92 3.89 -0.82 -5.49
C TYR A 92 3.65 -0.87 -3.97
N TYR A 93 2.51 -0.35 -3.51
CA TYR A 93 2.20 -0.27 -2.06
C TYR A 93 1.83 -1.63 -1.46
N GLU A 94 1.33 -2.57 -2.27
CA GLU A 94 1.06 -3.95 -1.84
C GLU A 94 2.28 -4.87 -1.97
N SER A 95 3.40 -4.40 -2.53
CA SER A 95 4.61 -5.21 -2.61
C SER A 95 5.12 -5.60 -1.23
N ASP A 96 5.59 -6.84 -1.10
CA ASP A 96 6.21 -7.34 0.12
C ASP A 96 7.43 -6.49 0.51
N GLU A 97 8.16 -5.94 -0.46
CA GLU A 97 9.28 -5.06 -0.20
C GLU A 97 8.85 -3.78 0.54
N TYR A 98 7.75 -3.16 0.10
CA TYR A 98 7.22 -1.96 0.73
C TYR A 98 6.59 -2.23 2.10
N ARG A 99 5.76 -3.29 2.22
CA ARG A 99 5.09 -3.65 3.48
C ARG A 99 6.09 -4.14 4.53
N ASN A 100 7.04 -4.99 4.16
CA ASN A 100 8.03 -5.53 5.10
C ASN A 100 9.06 -4.49 5.52
N ALA A 101 9.33 -3.49 4.67
CA ALA A 101 10.22 -2.40 5.03
C ALA A 101 9.53 -1.28 5.85
N GLY A 102 8.26 -1.44 6.23
CA GLY A 102 7.55 -0.46 7.05
C GLY A 102 7.27 0.85 6.31
N GLY A 103 7.01 0.78 5.00
CA GLY A 103 6.76 1.93 4.15
C GLY A 103 5.66 2.85 4.70
N ASN A 104 6.02 4.10 4.99
CA ASN A 104 5.18 5.06 5.71
C ASN A 104 4.47 6.09 4.79
N GLY A 105 4.36 5.79 3.50
CA GLY A 105 3.81 6.67 2.46
C GLY A 105 4.79 7.72 1.92
N THR A 106 5.92 7.97 2.60
CA THR A 106 6.95 8.92 2.13
C THR A 106 8.05 8.18 1.37
N GLN A 107 8.95 8.88 0.66
CA GLN A 107 10.21 8.25 0.19
C GLN A 107 11.35 8.35 1.20
N PHE A 108 11.14 9.09 2.30
CA PHE A 108 12.21 9.37 3.27
C PHE A 108 12.68 8.13 4.03
N TRP A 109 11.81 7.15 4.23
CA TRP A 109 12.15 5.88 4.90
C TRP A 109 13.23 5.08 4.16
N ILE A 110 13.34 5.23 2.83
CA ILE A 110 14.38 4.55 2.04
C ILE A 110 15.76 5.06 2.47
N TYR A 111 15.89 6.36 2.67
CA TYR A 111 17.15 6.97 3.13
C TYR A 111 17.50 6.56 4.56
N GLN A 112 16.50 6.52 5.45
CA GLN A 112 16.73 6.06 6.83
C GLN A 112 17.23 4.61 6.88
N ARG A 113 16.69 3.72 6.05
CA ARG A 113 17.15 2.33 5.99
C ARG A 113 18.58 2.20 5.53
N VAL A 114 18.95 2.96 4.48
CA VAL A 114 20.33 2.99 3.98
C VAL A 114 21.28 3.52 5.06
N GLU A 115 20.85 4.56 5.79
CA GLU A 115 21.60 5.13 6.90
C GLU A 115 21.80 4.10 8.04
N GLU A 116 20.75 3.39 8.44
CA GLU A 116 20.84 2.32 9.46
C GLU A 116 21.77 1.17 9.04
N GLU A 117 21.74 0.77 7.76
CA GLU A 117 22.64 -0.25 7.22
C GLU A 117 24.10 0.22 7.20
N GLU A 118 24.35 1.47 6.78
CA GLU A 118 25.68 2.06 6.79
C GLU A 118 26.24 2.26 8.21
N GLU A 119 25.40 2.66 9.15
CA GLU A 119 25.76 2.76 10.57
C GLU A 119 26.07 1.38 11.16
N GLY A 120 25.25 0.37 10.87
CA GLY A 120 25.48 -1.01 11.30
C GLY A 120 26.80 -1.58 10.76
N ALA A 121 27.11 -1.34 9.47
CA ALA A 121 28.37 -1.75 8.88
C ALA A 121 29.58 -1.03 9.51
N ARG A 122 29.41 0.26 9.85
CA ARG A 122 30.45 1.04 10.54
C ARG A 122 30.69 0.52 11.96
N GLU A 123 29.63 0.18 12.67
CA GLU A 123 29.74 -0.44 14.00
C GLU A 123 30.36 -1.83 13.95
N GLU A 124 30.03 -2.67 12.95
CA GLU A 124 30.64 -3.99 12.78
C GLU A 124 32.15 -3.90 12.58
N LEU A 125 32.60 -2.99 11.72
CA LEU A 125 34.02 -2.76 11.49
C LEU A 125 34.71 -2.29 12.78
N TRP A 126 34.07 -1.43 13.55
CA TRP A 126 34.57 -1.00 14.86
C TRP A 126 34.63 -2.15 15.88
N ARG A 127 33.62 -3.02 15.90
CA ARG A 127 33.58 -4.23 16.74
C ARG A 127 34.70 -5.21 16.40
N ASP A 128 35.03 -5.35 15.12
CA ASP A 128 36.10 -6.23 14.66
C ASP A 128 37.48 -5.68 15.00
N GLU A 129 37.70 -4.36 14.86
CA GLU A 129 38.95 -3.72 15.29
C GLU A 129 39.17 -3.86 16.81
N LEU A 130 38.13 -3.60 17.61
CA LEU A 130 38.19 -3.80 19.07
C LEU A 130 38.49 -5.25 19.44
N ARG A 131 37.91 -6.22 18.71
CA ARG A 131 38.18 -7.64 18.95
C ARG A 131 39.65 -7.98 18.68
N ARG A 132 40.21 -7.47 17.59
CA ARG A 132 41.60 -7.66 17.22
C ARG A 132 42.56 -7.06 18.25
N GLU A 133 42.27 -5.85 18.74
CA GLU A 133 43.06 -5.21 19.80
C GLU A 133 43.05 -6.03 21.10
N ILE A 134 41.88 -6.57 21.48
CA ILE A 134 41.75 -7.45 22.65
C ILE A 134 42.57 -8.72 22.47
N GLU A 135 42.54 -9.35 21.30
CA GLU A 135 43.33 -10.56 21.02
C GLU A 135 44.84 -10.28 21.14
N GLU A 136 45.32 -9.16 20.59
CA GLU A 136 46.71 -8.73 20.73
C GLU A 136 47.08 -8.52 22.21
N LYS A 137 46.28 -7.76 22.95
CA LYS A 137 46.52 -7.49 24.39
C LYS A 137 46.48 -8.77 25.24
N VAL A 138 45.60 -9.71 24.92
CA VAL A 138 45.55 -11.01 25.61
C VAL A 138 46.81 -11.83 25.35
N THR A 139 47.36 -11.80 24.13
CA THR A 139 48.62 -12.48 23.81
C THR A 139 49.82 -11.83 24.52
N GLU A 140 49.88 -10.50 24.55
CA GLU A 140 50.91 -9.73 25.26
C GLU A 140 50.91 -10.09 26.76
N VAL A 141 49.74 -10.07 27.41
CA VAL A 141 49.58 -10.41 28.83
C VAL A 141 49.98 -11.86 29.11
N LYS A 142 49.64 -12.81 28.23
CA LYS A 142 50.05 -14.22 28.37
C LYS A 142 51.57 -14.38 28.27
N GLY A 143 52.21 -13.66 27.34
CA GLY A 143 53.67 -13.65 27.19
C GLY A 143 54.38 -13.15 28.44
N LEU A 144 53.93 -12.01 28.98
CA LEU A 144 54.47 -11.45 30.22
C LEU A 144 54.28 -12.39 31.42
N LYS A 145 53.11 -13.01 31.54
CA LYS A 145 52.82 -13.96 32.63
C LYS A 145 53.69 -15.23 32.55
N GLY A 146 54.05 -15.65 31.33
CA GLY A 146 55.01 -16.74 31.11
C GLY A 146 56.42 -16.37 31.57
N ALA A 147 56.91 -15.20 31.16
CA ALA A 147 58.23 -14.70 31.55
C ALA A 147 58.38 -14.54 33.06
N VAL A 148 57.36 -13.99 33.75
CA VAL A 148 57.35 -13.87 35.21
C VAL A 148 57.47 -15.23 35.91
N LYS A 149 56.85 -16.27 35.35
CA LYS A 149 56.89 -17.63 35.92
C LYS A 149 58.25 -18.30 35.72
N GLU A 150 58.94 -18.00 34.63
CA GLU A 150 60.31 -18.48 34.40
C GLU A 150 61.32 -17.77 35.31
N GLU A 151 61.15 -16.46 35.55
CA GLU A 151 62.00 -15.73 36.50
C GLU A 151 61.79 -16.19 37.96
N GLU A 152 60.59 -16.63 38.34
CA GLU A 152 60.31 -17.17 39.68
C GLU A 152 60.87 -18.60 39.90
N LEU A 153 61.25 -19.30 38.82
CA LEU A 153 61.82 -20.66 38.86
C LEU A 153 63.36 -20.67 38.85
N VAL A 154 64.01 -19.51 38.70
CA VAL A 154 65.48 -19.31 38.75
C VAL A 154 65.91 -18.82 40.13
#